data_AF-A0A6A6BN26-F1
#
_entry.id   AF-A0A6A6BN26-F1
#
_cell.length_a   1.000
_cell.length_b   1.000
_cell.length_c   1.000
_cell.angle_alpha   90.00
_cell.angle_beta   90.00
_cell.angle_gamma   90.00
#
_symmetry.space_group_name_H-M   'P 1'
#
loop_
_entity.id
_entity.type
_entity.pdbx_description
1 polymer ?
#
loop_
_entity_poly.entity_id
_entity_poly.type
_entity_poly.pdbx_seq_one_letter_code
_entity_poly.pdbx_strand_id
1 'polypeptide(L)'
;MSGLEAAANILALIGAAQDVSRLTVRLLKRLKHAPVEFRALLEEVENMQLVLARVEQTHEALEKSPSDLKRLIEAAERKMLVVNRMIQDKLIKPGKANKVDRFSWVRHSSKAKQLVLELSSLRQSIVDVLSALNWWVISRLFTVGTCTVIFTVSDQDRLNDFYFKG
;
A
#
# COMPACT_ATOMS: atom_id res chain seq x y z
N MET A 1 -3.04 -24.96 -2.44
CA MET A 1 -3.47 -23.66 -2.96
C MET A 1 -2.54 -23.30 -4.10
N SER A 2 -3.09 -23.13 -5.30
CA SER A 2 -2.31 -22.67 -6.45
C SER A 2 -1.92 -21.20 -6.26
N GLY A 3 -0.84 -20.71 -6.90
CA GLY A 3 -0.45 -19.30 -6.83
C GLY A 3 -1.57 -18.35 -7.30
N LEU A 4 -2.42 -18.83 -8.21
CA LEU A 4 -3.56 -18.13 -8.76
C LEU A 4 -4.69 -17.92 -7.72
N GLU A 5 -4.96 -18.92 -6.88
CA GLU A 5 -5.92 -18.80 -5.75
C GLU A 5 -5.42 -17.82 -4.69
N ALA A 6 -4.11 -17.81 -4.42
CA ALA A 6 -3.52 -16.87 -3.48
C ALA A 6 -3.63 -15.43 -3.98
N ALA A 7 -3.34 -15.18 -5.26
CA ALA A 7 -3.49 -13.87 -5.89
C ALA A 7 -4.95 -13.39 -5.90
N ALA A 8 -5.90 -14.26 -6.25
CA ALA A 8 -7.33 -13.94 -6.23
C ALA A 8 -7.83 -13.54 -4.82
N ASN A 9 -7.37 -14.24 -3.78
CA ASN A 9 -7.72 -13.92 -2.39
C ASN A 9 -7.17 -12.55 -1.97
N ILE A 10 -5.94 -12.21 -2.37
CA ILE A 10 -5.35 -10.90 -2.08
C ILE A 10 -6.09 -9.79 -2.84
N LEU A 11 -6.46 -10.02 -4.10
CA LEU A 11 -7.27 -9.06 -4.87
C LEU A 11 -8.63 -8.80 -4.21
N ALA A 12 -9.30 -9.85 -3.72
CA ALA A 12 -10.54 -9.70 -2.96
C ALA A 12 -10.35 -8.87 -1.68
N LEU A 13 -9.25 -9.10 -0.94
CA LEU A 13 -8.90 -8.32 0.25
C LEU A 13 -8.57 -6.86 -0.08
N ILE A 14 -7.87 -6.60 -1.18
CA ILE A 14 -7.61 -5.23 -1.65
C ILE A 14 -8.94 -4.53 -1.97
N GLY A 15 -9.85 -5.21 -2.66
CA GLY A 15 -11.19 -4.68 -2.95
C GLY A 15 -11.95 -4.31 -1.67
N ALA A 16 -11.99 -5.20 -0.68
CA ALA A 16 -12.61 -4.94 0.61
C ALA A 16 -11.97 -3.73 1.34
N ALA A 17 -10.64 -3.66 1.38
CA ALA A 17 -9.91 -2.56 1.98
C ALA A 17 -10.15 -1.21 1.25
N GLN A 18 -10.25 -1.24 -0.09
CA GLN A 18 -10.61 -0.07 -0.89
C GLN A 18 -12.05 0.40 -0.63
N ASP A 19 -13.01 -0.51 -0.44
CA ASP A 19 -14.38 -0.14 -0.14
C ASP A 19 -14.52 0.49 1.25
N VAL A 20 -13.88 -0.10 2.26
CA VAL A 20 -13.84 0.46 3.62
C VAL A 20 -13.19 1.84 3.64
N SER A 21 -12.07 2.01 2.95
CA SER A 21 -11.41 3.31 2.86
C SER A 21 -12.27 4.34 2.13
N ARG A 22 -12.94 3.99 1.02
CA ARG A 22 -13.86 4.91 0.31
C ARG A 22 -15.02 5.35 1.19
N LEU A 23 -15.56 4.45 2.01
CA LEU A 23 -16.58 4.79 3.00
C LEU A 23 -16.02 5.75 4.07
N THR A 24 -14.83 5.45 4.57
CA THR A 24 -14.15 6.25 5.60
C THR A 24 -13.84 7.66 5.11
N VAL A 25 -13.27 7.82 3.92
CA VAL A 25 -13.01 9.11 3.27
C VAL A 25 -14.29 9.90 3.07
N ARG A 26 -15.37 9.26 2.59
CA ARG A 26 -16.68 9.91 2.43
C ARG A 26 -17.21 10.45 3.76
N LEU A 27 -17.05 9.72 4.85
CA LEU A 27 -17.47 10.18 6.17
C LEU A 27 -16.61 11.34 6.66
N LEU A 28 -15.29 11.22 6.58
CA LEU A 28 -14.33 12.26 6.97
C LEU A 28 -14.58 13.58 6.23
N LYS A 29 -14.79 13.53 4.91
CA LYS A 29 -15.08 14.72 4.08
C LYS A 29 -16.41 15.39 4.42
N ARG A 30 -17.37 14.66 5.01
CA ARG A 30 -18.68 15.19 5.42
C ARG A 30 -18.65 15.91 6.77
N LEU A 31 -17.59 15.76 7.56
CA LEU A 31 -17.48 16.37 8.89
C LEU A 31 -17.18 17.87 8.77
N LYS A 32 -18.16 18.70 9.13
CA LYS A 32 -17.98 20.17 9.21
C LYS A 32 -17.31 20.53 10.53
N HIS A 33 -16.38 21.50 10.51
CA HIS A 33 -15.59 21.95 11.66
C HIS A 33 -14.70 20.87 12.30
N ALA A 34 -14.18 19.96 11.47
CA ALA A 34 -13.29 18.91 11.94
C ALA A 34 -11.93 19.49 12.39
N PRO A 35 -11.42 19.12 13.59
CA PRO A 35 -10.06 19.40 14.06
C PRO A 35 -8.96 19.03 13.04
N VAL A 36 -7.80 19.68 13.12
CA VAL A 36 -6.65 19.46 12.22
C VAL A 36 -6.25 17.99 12.14
N GLU A 37 -6.37 17.24 13.24
CA GLU A 37 -6.04 15.81 13.27
C GLU A 37 -6.99 14.95 12.44
N PHE A 38 -8.21 15.40 12.13
CA PHE A 38 -9.07 14.71 11.14
C PHE A 38 -8.51 14.85 9.73
N ARG A 39 -7.83 15.96 9.43
CA ARG A 39 -7.16 16.12 8.14
C ARG A 39 -6.02 15.12 8.03
N ALA A 40 -5.20 14.96 9.07
CA ALA A 40 -4.15 13.95 9.08
C ALA A 40 -4.70 12.52 8.92
N LEU A 41 -5.83 12.21 9.56
CA LEU A 41 -6.50 10.92 9.40
C LEU A 41 -7.07 10.72 7.99
N LEU A 42 -7.64 11.78 7.40
CA LEU A 42 -8.11 11.76 6.02
C LEU A 42 -6.96 11.52 5.04
N GLU A 43 -5.89 12.29 5.15
CA GLU A 43 -4.69 12.18 4.31
C GLU A 43 -4.09 10.77 4.41
N GLU A 44 -3.98 10.22 5.61
CA GLU A 44 -3.40 8.88 5.78
C GLU A 44 -4.31 7.77 5.20
N VAL A 45 -5.63 7.90 5.30
CA VAL A 45 -6.56 6.95 4.64
C VAL A 45 -6.50 7.09 3.10
N GLU A 46 -6.41 8.31 2.57
CA GLU A 46 -6.24 8.54 1.12
C GLU A 46 -4.89 8.00 0.62
N ASN A 47 -3.80 8.19 1.38
CA ASN A 47 -2.49 7.63 1.07
C ASN A 47 -2.51 6.09 1.08
N MET A 48 -3.23 5.47 2.03
CA MET A 48 -3.44 4.03 2.06
C MET A 48 -4.17 3.54 0.80
N GLN A 49 -5.18 4.27 0.32
CA GLN A 49 -5.88 3.92 -0.93
C GLN A 49 -4.95 3.89 -2.13
N LEU A 50 -4.07 4.89 -2.25
CA LEU A 50 -3.09 4.95 -3.34
C LEU A 50 -2.14 3.76 -3.30
N VAL A 51 -1.67 3.38 -2.10
CA VAL A 51 -0.79 2.21 -1.94
C VAL A 51 -1.53 0.92 -2.28
N LEU A 52 -2.78 0.73 -1.81
CA LEU A 52 -3.58 -0.45 -2.14
C LEU A 52 -3.85 -0.58 -3.65
N ALA A 53 -4.17 0.52 -4.32
CA ALA A 53 -4.34 0.54 -5.77
C ALA A 53 -3.03 0.18 -6.51
N ARG A 54 -1.88 0.60 -5.97
CA ARG A 54 -0.57 0.21 -6.52
C ARG A 54 -0.27 -1.27 -6.32
N VAL A 55 -0.64 -1.87 -5.18
CA VAL A 55 -0.52 -3.32 -4.97
C VAL A 55 -1.36 -4.08 -5.99
N GLU A 56 -2.60 -3.64 -6.23
CA GLU A 56 -3.51 -4.24 -7.22
C GLU A 56 -2.91 -4.27 -8.63
N GLN A 57 -2.20 -3.21 -9.03
CA GLN A 57 -1.53 -3.10 -10.33
C GLN A 57 -0.24 -3.92 -10.42
N THR A 58 0.35 -4.34 -9.28
CA THR A 58 1.65 -5.00 -9.26
C THR A 58 1.46 -6.53 -9.18
N HIS A 59 1.24 -7.16 -10.33
CA HIS A 59 0.99 -8.61 -10.41
C HIS A 59 2.11 -9.45 -9.78
N GLU A 60 3.36 -9.04 -9.97
CA GLU A 60 4.54 -9.68 -9.40
C GLU A 60 4.55 -9.68 -7.86
N ALA A 61 3.95 -8.66 -7.24
CA ALA A 61 3.84 -8.60 -5.79
C ALA A 61 2.86 -9.64 -5.24
N LEU A 62 1.77 -9.88 -5.98
CA LEU A 62 0.77 -10.88 -5.65
C LEU A 62 1.33 -12.30 -5.75
N GLU A 63 2.28 -12.54 -6.64
CA GLU A 63 2.89 -13.87 -6.83
C GLU A 63 4.07 -14.13 -5.88
N LYS A 64 4.95 -13.14 -5.66
CA LYS A 64 6.22 -13.35 -4.96
C LYS A 64 6.13 -13.25 -3.43
N SER A 65 5.21 -12.45 -2.90
CA SER A 65 5.09 -12.25 -1.45
C SER A 65 3.64 -12.29 -0.94
N PRO A 66 2.85 -13.33 -1.28
CA PRO A 66 1.42 -13.35 -1.03
C PRO A 66 1.06 -13.33 0.46
N SER A 67 1.81 -14.02 1.31
CA SER A 67 1.51 -14.14 2.75
C SER A 67 1.73 -12.82 3.52
N ASP A 68 2.85 -12.15 3.28
CA ASP A 68 3.16 -10.89 3.97
C ASP A 68 2.25 -9.76 3.52
N LEU A 69 1.99 -9.63 2.21
CA LEU A 69 1.03 -8.64 1.70
C LEU A 69 -0.36 -8.91 2.24
N LYS A 70 -0.82 -10.16 2.23
CA LYS A 70 -2.12 -10.54 2.79
C LYS A 70 -2.25 -10.07 4.24
N ARG A 71 -1.28 -10.39 5.10
CA ARG A 71 -1.28 -10.01 6.51
C ARG A 71 -1.31 -8.50 6.71
N LEU A 72 -0.53 -7.76 5.93
CA LEU A 72 -0.45 -6.30 6.01
C LEU A 72 -1.75 -5.63 5.53
N ILE A 73 -2.33 -6.10 4.42
CA ILE A 73 -3.58 -5.59 3.85
C ILE A 73 -4.75 -5.86 4.82
N GLU A 74 -4.86 -7.07 5.37
CA GLU A 74 -5.87 -7.37 6.39
C GLU A 74 -5.70 -6.50 7.65
N ALA A 75 -4.46 -6.25 8.07
CA ALA A 75 -4.20 -5.35 9.19
C ALA A 75 -4.64 -3.92 8.87
N ALA A 76 -4.34 -3.41 7.68
CA ALA A 76 -4.76 -2.09 7.23
C ALA A 76 -6.29 -1.98 7.15
N GLU A 77 -6.97 -2.98 6.57
CA GLU A 77 -8.43 -3.06 6.52
C GLU A 77 -9.05 -2.99 7.92
N ARG A 78 -8.57 -3.83 8.84
CA ARG A 78 -9.06 -3.82 10.23
C ARG A 78 -8.88 -2.46 10.91
N LYS A 79 -7.76 -1.77 10.67
CA LYS A 79 -7.52 -0.43 11.23
C LYS A 79 -8.45 0.62 10.61
N MET A 80 -8.67 0.57 9.29
CA MET A 80 -9.63 1.46 8.63
C MET A 80 -11.07 1.22 9.11
N LEU A 81 -11.46 -0.03 9.39
CA LEU A 81 -12.75 -0.35 10.01
C LEU A 81 -12.87 0.23 11.42
N VAL A 82 -11.78 0.27 12.20
CA VAL A 82 -11.76 0.92 13.52
C VAL A 82 -11.93 2.43 13.39
N VAL A 83 -11.27 3.06 12.40
CA VAL A 83 -11.46 4.48 12.09
C VAL A 83 -12.92 4.77 11.73
N ASN A 84 -13.49 3.97 10.82
CA ASN A 84 -14.88 4.11 10.39
C ASN A 84 -15.85 4.03 11.58
N ARG A 85 -15.73 3.00 12.41
CA ARG A 85 -16.55 2.84 13.63
C ARG A 85 -16.35 3.99 14.63
N MET A 86 -15.11 4.46 14.83
CA MET A 86 -14.86 5.62 15.68
C MET A 86 -15.63 6.86 15.18
N ILE A 87 -15.63 7.09 13.86
CA ILE A 87 -16.35 8.22 13.27
C ILE A 87 -17.86 8.06 13.42
N GLN A 88 -18.40 6.90 13.03
CA GLN A 88 -19.84 6.65 13.02
C GLN A 88 -20.45 6.55 14.42
N ASP A 89 -19.77 5.85 15.35
CA ASP A 89 -20.34 5.50 16.65
C ASP A 89 -20.03 6.53 17.74
N LYS A 90 -18.90 7.24 17.62
CA LYS A 90 -18.36 8.08 18.71
C LYS A 90 -18.33 9.56 18.38
N LEU A 91 -18.16 9.92 17.12
CA LEU A 91 -17.91 11.31 16.70
C LEU A 91 -19.13 11.94 16.00
N ILE A 92 -19.88 11.16 15.23
CA ILE A 92 -21.15 11.55 14.64
C ILE A 92 -22.27 10.99 15.52
N LYS A 93 -23.21 11.83 15.95
CA LYS A 93 -24.42 11.34 16.62
C LYS A 93 -25.45 10.90 15.56
N PRO A 94 -26.00 9.67 15.63
CA PRO A 94 -27.01 9.23 14.68
C PRO A 94 -28.19 10.22 14.66
N GLY A 95 -28.61 10.62 13.46
CA GLY A 95 -29.72 11.57 13.26
C GLY A 95 -29.39 13.06 13.50
N LYS A 96 -28.14 13.43 13.82
CA LYS A 96 -27.73 14.84 13.92
C LYS A 96 -26.96 15.30 12.68
N ALA A 97 -26.91 16.62 12.46
CA ALA A 97 -26.03 17.22 11.45
C ALA A 97 -24.59 16.70 11.63
N ASN A 98 -23.85 16.51 10.52
CA ASN A 98 -22.46 16.02 10.46
C ASN A 98 -21.45 17.00 11.09
N LYS A 99 -21.70 17.43 12.33
CA LYS A 99 -20.85 18.25 13.17
C LYS A 99 -20.24 17.33 14.21
N VAL A 100 -18.91 17.38 14.32
CA VAL A 100 -18.17 16.64 15.35
C VAL A 100 -18.47 17.27 16.70
N ASP A 101 -18.89 16.46 17.67
CA ASP A 101 -19.03 16.90 19.05
C ASP A 101 -17.63 17.13 19.66
N ARG A 102 -17.36 18.37 20.10
CA ARG A 102 -16.03 18.77 20.61
C ARG A 102 -15.61 17.93 21.81
N PHE A 103 -16.53 17.59 22.70
CA PHE A 103 -16.22 16.77 23.88
C PHE A 103 -15.89 15.33 23.49
N SER A 104 -16.68 14.74 22.58
CA SER A 104 -16.38 13.41 22.03
C SER A 104 -15.03 13.41 21.32
N TRP A 105 -14.72 14.46 20.56
CA TRP A 105 -13.43 14.58 19.90
C TRP A 105 -12.28 14.58 20.90
N VAL A 106 -12.31 15.44 21.92
CA VAL A 106 -11.22 15.54 22.91
C VAL A 106 -10.95 14.16 23.53
N ARG A 107 -12.01 13.42 23.87
CA ARG A 107 -11.92 12.06 24.43
C ARG A 107 -11.28 11.04 23.47
N HIS A 108 -11.49 11.20 22.16
CA HIS A 108 -11.01 10.24 21.15
C HIS A 108 -9.79 10.73 20.35
N SER A 109 -9.31 11.95 20.61
CA SER A 109 -8.21 12.58 19.88
C SER A 109 -6.89 11.81 19.98
N SER A 110 -6.56 11.29 21.16
CA SER A 110 -5.39 10.43 21.38
C SER A 110 -5.49 9.13 20.56
N LYS A 111 -6.69 8.54 20.50
CA LYS A 111 -6.93 7.34 19.72
C LYS A 111 -6.84 7.60 18.22
N ALA A 112 -7.35 8.74 17.75
CA ALA A 112 -7.22 9.16 16.37
C ALA A 112 -5.74 9.33 15.98
N LYS A 113 -4.93 10.00 16.81
CA LYS A 113 -3.47 10.12 16.59
C LYS A 113 -2.78 8.76 16.54
N GLN A 114 -3.12 7.85 17.44
CA GLN A 114 -2.61 6.48 17.42
C GLN A 114 -2.97 5.77 16.11
N LEU A 115 -4.21 5.89 15.64
CA LEU A 115 -4.66 5.27 14.40
C LEU A 115 -3.93 5.83 13.17
N VAL A 116 -3.63 7.13 13.14
CA VAL A 116 -2.77 7.72 12.10
C VAL A 116 -1.40 7.07 12.09
N LEU A 117 -0.74 6.94 13.24
CA LEU A 117 0.59 6.33 13.34
C LEU A 117 0.57 4.85 12.93
N GLU A 118 -0.44 4.09 13.37
CA GLU A 118 -0.60 2.68 13.03
C GLU A 118 -0.85 2.48 11.52
N LEU A 119 -1.71 3.31 10.91
CA LEU A 119 -1.95 3.27 9.46
C LEU A 119 -0.71 3.68 8.68
N SER A 120 0.00 4.71 9.12
CA SER A 120 1.26 5.17 8.51
C SER A 120 2.33 4.09 8.53
N SER A 121 2.49 3.39 9.66
CA SER A 121 3.42 2.27 9.80
C SER A 121 3.04 1.08 8.89
N LEU A 122 1.75 0.74 8.81
CA LEU A 122 1.27 -0.32 7.91
C LEU A 122 1.48 0.07 6.45
N ARG A 123 1.21 1.32 6.08
CA ARG A 123 1.44 1.83 4.74
C ARG A 123 2.91 1.72 4.37
N GLN A 124 3.81 2.18 5.26
CA GLN A 124 5.24 2.08 5.03
C GLN A 124 5.68 0.62 4.85
N SER A 125 5.17 -0.29 5.69
CA SER A 125 5.48 -1.73 5.57
C SER A 125 5.04 -2.31 4.22
N ILE A 126 3.86 -1.91 3.72
CA ILE A 126 3.40 -2.34 2.38
C ILE A 126 4.30 -1.76 1.28
N VAL A 127 4.67 -0.49 1.39
CA VAL A 127 5.59 0.18 0.45
C VAL A 127 6.96 -0.49 0.45
N ASP A 128 7.48 -0.88 1.61
CA ASP A 128 8.78 -1.55 1.73
C ASP A 128 8.76 -2.91 1.04
N VAL A 129 7.68 -3.68 1.21
CA VAL A 129 7.50 -4.95 0.48
C VAL A 129 7.46 -4.72 -1.04
N LEU A 130 6.68 -3.74 -1.50
CA LEU A 130 6.62 -3.38 -2.93
C LEU A 130 7.99 -2.93 -3.47
N SER A 131 8.73 -2.16 -2.68
CA SER A 131 10.03 -1.61 -3.07
C SER A 131 11.11 -2.70 -3.11
N ALA A 132 11.10 -3.61 -2.13
CA ALA A 132 11.98 -4.78 -2.14
C ALA A 132 11.76 -5.60 -3.41
N LEU A 133 10.50 -5.85 -3.78
CA LEU A 133 10.16 -6.59 -5.00
C LEU A 133 10.65 -5.88 -6.28
N ASN A 134 10.47 -4.55 -6.38
CA ASN A 134 10.99 -3.78 -7.50
C ASN A 134 12.53 -3.76 -7.55
N TRP A 135 13.20 -3.71 -6.39
CA TRP A 135 14.66 -3.82 -6.31
C TRP A 135 15.18 -5.16 -6.82
N TRP A 136 14.47 -6.26 -6.54
CA TRP A 136 14.78 -7.59 -7.09
C TRP A 136 14.70 -7.63 -8.63
N VAL A 137 13.73 -6.92 -9.23
CA VAL A 137 13.60 -6.83 -10.70
C VAL A 137 14.76 -6.05 -11.31
N ILE A 138 15.08 -4.89 -10.75
CA ILE A 138 16.16 -4.03 -11.23
C ILE A 138 17.51 -4.76 -11.12
N SER A 139 17.78 -5.43 -9.99
CA SER A 139 19.01 -6.20 -9.78
C SER A 139 19.19 -7.32 -10.82
N ARG A 140 18.09 -7.98 -11.22
CA ARG A 140 18.10 -9.01 -12.28
C ARG A 140 18.42 -8.42 -13.65
N LEU A 141 17.87 -7.26 -13.98
CA LEU A 141 18.14 -6.59 -15.26
C LEU A 141 19.61 -6.18 -15.37
N PHE A 142 20.23 -5.71 -14.29
CA PHE A 142 21.67 -5.44 -14.27
C PHE A 142 22.52 -6.70 -14.43
N THR A 143 22.12 -7.82 -13.82
CA THR A 143 22.88 -9.09 -13.92
C THR A 143 22.80 -9.68 -15.34
N VAL A 144 21.63 -9.58 -15.99
CA VAL A 144 21.47 -10.01 -17.39
C VAL A 144 22.22 -9.08 -18.33
N GLY A 145 22.20 -7.77 -18.10
CA GLY A 145 22.96 -6.79 -18.89
C GLY A 145 24.48 -7.04 -18.86
N THR A 146 25.04 -7.44 -17.72
CA THR A 146 26.46 -7.80 -17.62
C THR A 146 26.80 -9.12 -18.31
N CYS A 147 25.87 -10.08 -18.36
CA CYS A 147 26.11 -11.34 -19.09
C CYS A 147 26.08 -11.15 -20.61
N THR A 148 25.22 -10.26 -21.13
CA THR A 148 25.17 -9.97 -22.57
C THR A 148 26.41 -9.22 -23.06
N VAL A 149 26.94 -8.29 -22.25
CA VAL A 149 28.15 -7.53 -22.62
C VAL A 149 29.42 -8.40 -22.55
N ILE A 150 29.49 -9.38 -21.63
CA ILE A 150 30.62 -10.33 -21.61
C ILE A 150 30.60 -11.24 -22.85
N PHE A 151 29.42 -11.62 -23.34
CA PHE A 151 29.31 -12.44 -24.56
C PHE A 151 29.67 -11.67 -25.84
N THR A 152 29.32 -10.38 -25.95
CA THR A 152 29.66 -9.58 -27.13
C THR A 152 31.14 -9.16 -27.16
N VAL A 153 31.77 -8.90 -26.02
CA VAL A 153 33.22 -8.60 -25.97
C VAL A 153 34.04 -9.85 -26.30
N SER A 154 33.60 -11.04 -25.87
CA SER A 154 34.29 -12.30 -26.19
C SER A 154 34.19 -12.71 -27.67
N ASP A 155 33.16 -12.29 -28.40
CA ASP A 155 33.05 -12.53 -29.86
C ASP A 155 33.84 -11.48 -30.67
N GLN A 156 33.96 -10.24 -30.18
CA GLN A 156 34.76 -9.22 -30.84
C GLN A 156 36.27 -9.54 -30.78
N ASP A 157 36.77 -10.08 -29.67
CA ASP A 157 38.17 -10.48 -29.52
C ASP A 157 38.53 -11.70 -30.38
N ARG A 158 37.57 -12.60 -30.65
CA ARG A 158 37.78 -13.73 -31.59
C ARG A 158 37.84 -13.30 -33.06
N LEU A 159 37.20 -12.20 -33.42
CA LEU A 159 37.25 -11.67 -34.79
C LEU A 159 38.56 -10.91 -35.06
N ASN A 160 39.13 -10.22 -34.07
CA ASN A 160 40.39 -9.49 -34.26
C ASN A 160 41.61 -10.41 -34.46
N ASP A 161 41.62 -11.60 -33.87
CA ASP A 161 42.71 -12.58 -34.07
C ASP A 161 42.70 -13.21 -35.47
N PHE A 162 41.57 -13.15 -36.19
CA PHE A 162 41.45 -13.71 -37.55
C PHE A 162 41.97 -12.77 -38.65
N TYR A 163 42.02 -11.46 -38.39
CA TYR A 163 42.42 -10.45 -39.39
C TYR A 163 43.87 -9.95 -39.26
N PHE A 164 44.58 -10.28 -38.17
CA PHE A 164 45.96 -9.82 -37.93
C PHE A 164 47.05 -10.90 -38.08
N LYS A 165 46.71 -12.07 -38.65
CA LYS A 165 47.65 -13.14 -39.03
C LYS A 165 47.62 -13.48 -40.52
N GLY A 166 47.42 -12.46 -41.37
CA GLY A 166 47.64 -12.53 -42.82
C GLY A 166 48.97 -11.89 -43.19
#